data_AF-A0AAD9MLZ6-F1
#
_entry.id   AF-A0AAD9MLZ6-F1
#
_cell.length_a   1.000
_cell.length_b   1.000
_cell.length_c   1.000
_cell.angle_alpha   90.00
_cell.angle_beta   90.00
_cell.angle_gamma   90.00
#
_symmetry.space_group_name_H-M   'P 1'
#
loop_
_entity.id
_entity.type
_entity.pdbx_description
1 polymer ?
#
loop_
_entity_poly.entity_id
_entity_poly.type
_entity_poly.pdbx_seq_one_letter_code
_entity_poly.pdbx_strand_id
1 'polypeptide(L)'
;MADRKLDDVREELEALQAAFAAEREKSSALEDVRTAETALASRLDDTNTSENIVDRPIFVTSARRIDKFRGQPLKPGDATIYEWVADARGLLATSQQLPETSKAALLVDNLSGRARQEILGRGIETSSCPEVIFKVLLTVFGDGDLLPQLQQRFFSYSHREGE
;
A
#
# COMPACT_ATOMS: atom_id res chain seq x y z
N MET A 1 59.75 -54.25 27.45
CA MET A 1 59.76 -53.03 26.61
C MET A 1 58.85 -53.13 25.37
N ALA A 2 58.28 -54.30 25.03
CA ALA A 2 57.38 -54.45 23.88
C ALA A 2 55.91 -54.13 24.21
N ASP A 3 55.42 -54.47 25.40
CA ASP A 3 53.99 -54.29 25.75
C ASP A 3 53.53 -52.83 25.82
N ARG A 4 54.37 -51.91 26.32
CA ARG A 4 54.04 -50.46 26.35
C ARG A 4 53.77 -49.88 24.96
N LYS A 5 54.46 -50.38 23.92
CA LYS A 5 54.27 -49.90 22.55
C LYS A 5 52.95 -50.38 21.95
N LEU A 6 52.40 -51.48 22.46
CA LEU A 6 51.14 -52.05 21.99
C LEU A 6 49.95 -51.32 22.60
N ASP A 7 50.08 -50.89 23.86
CA ASP A 7 49.10 -50.02 24.53
C ASP A 7 49.08 -48.62 23.90
N ASP A 8 50.24 -48.02 23.60
CA ASP A 8 50.33 -46.71 22.93
C ASP A 8 49.66 -46.72 21.54
N VAL A 9 49.86 -47.78 20.74
CA VAL A 9 49.25 -47.91 19.41
C VAL A 9 47.74 -48.10 19.50
N ARG A 10 47.25 -48.76 20.55
CA ARG A 10 45.80 -48.94 20.75
C ARG A 10 45.14 -47.62 21.14
N GLU A 11 45.80 -46.83 21.99
CA GLU A 11 45.34 -45.51 22.38
C GLU A 11 45.29 -44.55 21.18
N GLU A 12 46.31 -44.58 20.30
CA GLU A 12 46.30 -43.81 19.05
C GLU A 12 45.15 -44.22 18.11
N LEU A 13 44.80 -45.51 18.05
CA LEU A 13 43.72 -46.02 17.20
C LEU A 13 42.34 -45.59 17.72
N GLU A 14 42.13 -45.62 19.03
CA GLU A 14 40.90 -45.13 19.66
C GLU A 14 40.76 -43.61 19.51
N ALA A 15 41.87 -42.86 19.64
CA ALA A 15 41.90 -41.41 19.39
C ALA A 15 41.57 -41.06 17.93
N LEU A 16 42.11 -41.82 16.96
CA LEU A 16 41.78 -41.63 15.54
C LEU A 16 40.30 -41.92 15.25
N GLN A 17 39.75 -42.98 15.84
CA GLN A 17 38.33 -43.33 15.66
C GLN A 17 37.41 -42.26 16.24
N ALA A 18 37.75 -41.70 17.41
CA ALA A 18 37.00 -40.59 18.01
C ALA A 18 37.07 -39.31 17.16
N ALA A 19 38.24 -39.00 16.58
CA ALA A 19 38.40 -37.85 15.69
C ALA A 19 37.56 -38.00 14.40
N PHE A 20 37.52 -39.20 13.81
CA PHE A 20 36.68 -39.47 12.63
C PHE A 20 35.19 -39.38 12.93
N ALA A 21 34.74 -39.80 14.11
CA ALA A 21 33.34 -39.66 14.53
C ALA A 21 32.96 -38.18 14.69
N ALA A 22 33.81 -37.38 15.32
CA ALA A 22 33.60 -35.94 15.50
C ALA A 22 33.59 -35.17 14.16
N GLU A 23 34.43 -35.57 13.20
CA GLU A 23 34.48 -34.94 11.88
C GLU A 23 33.25 -35.30 11.03
N ARG A 24 32.73 -36.53 11.18
CA ARG A 24 31.48 -36.95 10.53
C ARG A 24 30.26 -36.20 11.06
N GLU A 25 30.21 -35.91 12.36
CA GLU A 25 29.13 -35.11 12.96
C GLU A 25 29.19 -33.65 12.48
N LYS A 26 30.38 -33.05 12.39
CA LYS A 26 30.56 -31.71 11.79
C LYS A 26 30.17 -31.68 10.32
N SER A 27 30.52 -32.72 9.56
CA SER A 27 30.15 -32.83 8.15
C SER A 27 28.64 -32.96 7.96
N SER A 28 27.95 -33.68 8.86
CA SER A 28 26.47 -33.75 8.87
C SER A 28 25.83 -32.40 9.15
N ALA A 29 26.35 -31.66 10.15
CA ALA A 29 25.81 -30.34 10.50
C ALA A 29 25.99 -29.32 9.36
N LEU A 30 27.07 -29.41 8.58
CA LEU A 30 27.30 -28.55 7.40
C LEU A 30 26.32 -28.86 6.25
N GLU A 31 25.98 -30.14 6.03
CA GLU A 31 24.98 -30.53 5.04
C GLU A 31 23.56 -30.08 5.42
N ASP A 32 23.21 -30.11 6.71
CA ASP A 32 21.93 -29.61 7.21
C ASP A 32 21.79 -28.09 7.03
N VAL A 33 22.87 -27.33 7.30
CA VAL A 33 22.91 -25.87 7.07
C VAL A 33 22.82 -25.55 5.57
N ARG A 34 23.54 -26.28 4.72
CA ARG A 34 23.51 -26.08 3.27
C ARG A 34 22.14 -26.43 2.67
N THR A 35 21.47 -27.45 3.20
CA THR A 35 20.09 -27.81 2.83
C THR A 35 19.10 -26.72 3.24
N ALA A 36 19.27 -26.13 4.43
CA ALA A 36 18.46 -25.01 4.90
C ALA A 36 18.70 -23.73 4.07
N GLU A 37 19.93 -23.43 3.67
CA GLU A 37 20.26 -22.31 2.78
C GLU A 37 19.65 -22.49 1.39
N THR A 38 19.71 -23.70 0.83
CA THR A 38 19.11 -24.01 -0.48
C THR A 38 17.58 -23.91 -0.44
N ALA A 39 16.95 -24.32 0.66
CA ALA A 39 15.51 -24.18 0.89
C ALA A 39 15.07 -22.72 1.13
N LEU A 40 15.95 -21.86 1.64
CA LEU A 40 15.69 -20.42 1.77
C LEU A 40 15.85 -19.71 0.42
N ALA A 41 16.84 -20.11 -0.39
CA ALA A 41 17.06 -19.58 -1.73
C ALA A 41 15.88 -19.89 -2.67
N SER A 42 15.32 -21.10 -2.62
CA SER A 42 14.13 -21.44 -3.41
C SER A 42 12.89 -20.63 -3.02
N ARG A 43 12.72 -20.28 -1.73
CA ARG A 43 11.62 -19.39 -1.27
C ARG A 43 11.78 -17.93 -1.71
N LEU A 44 12.99 -17.51 -2.05
CA LEU A 44 13.27 -16.16 -2.54
C LEU A 44 13.12 -16.06 -4.08
N ASP A 45 13.36 -17.14 -4.82
CA ASP A 45 13.08 -17.19 -6.27
C ASP A 45 11.56 -17.14 -6.59
N ASP A 46 10.71 -17.63 -5.68
CA ASP A 46 9.24 -17.47 -5.77
C ASP A 46 8.80 -16.00 -5.66
N THR A 47 9.68 -15.09 -5.22
CA THR A 47 9.38 -13.64 -5.08
C THR A 47 9.91 -12.76 -6.21
N ASN A 48 10.67 -13.31 -7.17
CA ASN A 48 11.37 -12.50 -8.17
C ASN A 48 11.20 -12.96 -9.62
N THR A 49 10.10 -13.64 -9.94
CA THR A 49 9.65 -13.78 -11.34
C THR A 49 8.64 -12.70 -11.68
N SER A 50 9.06 -11.84 -12.59
CA SER A 50 8.34 -10.71 -13.17
C SER A 50 6.95 -11.07 -13.73
N GLU A 51 6.00 -10.15 -13.53
CA GLU A 51 4.78 -9.96 -14.32
C GLU A 51 3.80 -11.14 -14.44
N ASN A 52 3.10 -11.42 -13.34
CA ASN A 52 1.69 -11.73 -13.44
C ASN A 52 0.97 -10.94 -12.35
N ILE A 53 0.36 -9.82 -12.74
CA ILE A 53 -0.65 -9.14 -11.92
C ILE A 53 -1.83 -10.11 -11.85
N VAL A 54 -1.69 -11.13 -11.01
CA VAL A 54 -2.83 -11.89 -10.53
C VAL A 54 -3.59 -10.86 -9.72
N ASP A 55 -4.65 -10.36 -10.34
CA ASP A 55 -5.72 -9.56 -9.78
C ASP A 55 -6.24 -10.30 -8.54
N ARG A 56 -5.51 -10.21 -7.42
CA ARG A 56 -5.97 -10.70 -6.13
C ARG A 56 -7.06 -9.71 -5.75
N PRO A 57 -8.34 -10.09 -5.76
CA PRO A 57 -9.37 -9.21 -5.25
C PRO A 57 -9.03 -8.99 -3.78
N ILE A 58 -8.49 -7.81 -3.47
CA ILE A 58 -8.44 -7.32 -2.11
C ILE A 58 -9.92 -7.13 -1.75
N PHE A 59 -10.46 -8.09 -1.01
CA PHE A 59 -11.77 -7.96 -0.40
C PHE A 59 -11.66 -6.89 0.68
N VAL A 60 -11.72 -5.63 0.25
CA VAL A 60 -12.13 -4.55 1.13
C VAL A 60 -13.50 -4.99 1.61
N THR A 61 -13.63 -5.27 2.91
CA THR A 61 -14.95 -5.43 3.53
C THR A 61 -15.78 -4.27 3.02
N SER A 62 -17.04 -4.51 2.67
CA SER A 62 -17.95 -3.53 2.05
C SER A 62 -18.29 -2.34 2.98
N ALA A 63 -17.34 -1.90 3.81
CA ALA A 63 -17.34 -0.69 4.59
C ALA A 63 -17.12 0.50 3.63
N ARG A 64 -18.25 1.01 3.15
CA ARG A 64 -18.42 2.35 2.55
C ARG A 64 -17.68 2.58 1.24
N ARG A 65 -18.23 2.03 0.15
CA ARG A 65 -17.96 2.60 -1.18
C ARG A 65 -18.51 4.02 -1.18
N ILE A 66 -17.64 5.00 -1.43
CA ILE A 66 -18.05 6.39 -1.62
C ILE A 66 -18.60 6.56 -3.03
N ASP A 67 -19.56 7.45 -3.21
CA ASP A 67 -20.09 7.74 -4.53
C ASP A 67 -19.05 8.40 -5.43
N LYS A 68 -19.18 8.21 -6.75
CA LYS A 68 -18.25 8.79 -7.71
C LYS A 68 -18.44 10.30 -7.80
N PHE A 69 -17.39 11.06 -7.51
CA PHE A 69 -17.43 12.51 -7.65
C PHE A 69 -17.26 12.93 -9.12
N ARG A 70 -18.20 13.71 -9.64
CA ARG A 70 -18.20 14.20 -11.03
C ARG A 70 -17.78 15.67 -11.16
N GLY A 71 -17.74 16.41 -10.06
CA GLY A 71 -17.53 17.85 -10.02
C GLY A 71 -18.65 18.56 -9.25
N GLN A 72 -18.94 19.80 -9.65
CA GLN A 72 -19.94 20.66 -9.01
C GLN A 72 -21.33 19.97 -8.98
N PRO A 73 -22.12 20.10 -7.90
CA PRO A 73 -23.44 19.48 -7.81
C PRO A 73 -24.37 20.03 -8.89
N LEU A 74 -24.93 19.15 -9.73
CA LEU A 74 -25.86 19.53 -10.80
C LEU A 74 -27.32 19.43 -10.33
N LYS A 75 -27.61 18.57 -9.35
CA LYS A 75 -28.94 18.35 -8.82
C LYS A 75 -29.00 18.66 -7.32
N PRO A 76 -30.13 19.19 -6.81
CA PRO A 76 -30.36 19.28 -5.38
C PRO A 76 -30.41 17.86 -4.80
N GLY A 77 -29.39 17.48 -4.03
CA GLY A 77 -29.19 16.13 -3.50
C GLY A 77 -27.86 15.47 -3.88
N ASP A 78 -27.10 16.05 -4.83
CA ASP A 78 -25.73 15.62 -5.10
C ASP A 78 -24.80 16.08 -3.96
N ALA A 79 -23.90 15.20 -3.51
CA ALA A 79 -22.93 15.52 -2.46
C ALA A 79 -22.04 16.70 -2.87
N THR A 80 -21.86 17.65 -1.96
CA THR A 80 -20.89 18.73 -2.14
C THR A 80 -19.47 18.19 -2.15
N ILE A 81 -18.52 18.95 -2.70
CA ILE A 81 -17.10 18.55 -2.64
C ILE A 81 -16.62 18.37 -1.20
N TYR A 82 -17.12 19.17 -0.26
CA TYR A 82 -16.73 19.07 1.15
C TYR A 82 -17.22 17.77 1.80
N GLU A 83 -18.47 17.39 1.55
CA GLU A 83 -19.04 16.12 2.00
C GLU A 83 -18.30 14.94 1.38
N TRP A 84 -18.08 14.99 0.06
CA TRP A 84 -17.35 13.93 -0.64
C TRP A 84 -15.91 13.77 -0.14
N VAL A 85 -15.20 14.88 0.12
CA VAL A 85 -13.83 14.84 0.68
C VAL A 85 -13.83 14.25 2.09
N ALA A 86 -14.83 14.56 2.92
CA ALA A 86 -14.94 13.99 4.25
C ALA A 86 -15.12 12.46 4.18
N ASP A 87 -15.99 11.98 3.28
CA ASP A 87 -16.21 10.57 3.04
C ASP A 87 -14.96 9.87 2.48
N ALA A 88 -14.29 10.51 1.53
CA ALA A 88 -13.04 10.01 0.95
C ALA A 88 -11.92 9.91 2.00
N ARG A 89 -11.80 10.90 2.89
CA ARG A 89 -10.87 10.81 4.03
C ARG A 89 -11.22 9.66 4.98
N GLY A 90 -12.51 9.42 5.23
CA GLY A 90 -12.98 8.26 6.00
C GLY A 90 -12.60 6.91 5.36
N LEU A 91 -12.73 6.81 4.03
CA LEU A 91 -12.31 5.64 3.26
C LEU A 91 -10.79 5.40 3.35
N LEU A 92 -9.99 6.45 3.24
CA LEU A 92 -8.53 6.37 3.38
C LEU A 92 -8.10 6.02 4.80
N ALA A 93 -8.79 6.51 5.82
CA ALA A 93 -8.52 6.18 7.22
C ALA A 93 -8.75 4.69 7.51
N THR A 94 -9.78 4.09 6.90
CA THR A 94 -10.03 2.64 6.98
C THR A 94 -8.98 1.84 6.20
N SER A 95 -8.41 2.45 5.16
CA SER A 95 -7.40 1.90 4.25
C SER A 95 -5.96 2.24 4.66
N GLN A 96 -5.69 2.46 5.95
CA GLN A 96 -4.41 2.98 6.44
C GLN A 96 -3.20 2.12 6.04
N GLN A 97 -3.42 0.82 5.90
CA GLN A 97 -2.40 -0.19 5.54
C GLN A 97 -1.95 -0.11 4.07
N LEU A 98 -2.69 0.59 3.21
CA LEU A 98 -2.32 0.75 1.80
C LEU A 98 -1.19 1.77 1.64
N PRO A 99 -0.26 1.57 0.68
CA PRO A 99 0.72 2.57 0.35
C PRO A 99 0.05 3.81 -0.24
N GLU A 100 0.69 4.97 -0.09
CA GLU A 100 0.15 6.27 -0.53
C GLU A 100 -0.18 6.29 -2.03
N THR A 101 0.61 5.58 -2.85
CA THR A 101 0.36 5.43 -4.29
C THR A 101 -0.93 4.67 -4.59
N SER A 102 -1.20 3.59 -3.86
CA SER A 102 -2.46 2.84 -3.99
C SER A 102 -3.66 3.62 -3.43
N LYS A 103 -3.47 4.40 -2.36
CA LYS A 103 -4.50 5.32 -1.86
C LYS A 103 -4.85 6.38 -2.90
N ALA A 104 -3.85 6.94 -3.57
CA ALA A 104 -4.06 7.92 -4.63
C ALA A 104 -4.77 7.30 -5.84
N ALA A 105 -4.37 6.10 -6.26
CA ALA A 105 -5.07 5.35 -7.31
C ALA A 105 -6.54 5.09 -6.96
N LEU A 106 -6.79 4.65 -5.71
CA LEU A 106 -8.15 4.45 -5.19
C LEU A 106 -8.98 5.73 -5.21
N LEU A 107 -8.39 6.88 -4.84
CA LEU A 107 -9.07 8.17 -4.99
C LEU A 107 -9.41 8.47 -6.45
N VAL A 108 -8.45 8.31 -7.36
CA VAL A 108 -8.65 8.57 -8.79
C VAL A 108 -9.75 7.68 -9.39
N ASP A 109 -9.89 6.44 -8.92
CA ASP A 109 -10.96 5.53 -9.35
C ASP A 109 -12.36 5.95 -8.86
N ASN A 110 -12.41 6.66 -7.73
CA ASN A 110 -13.63 7.26 -7.20
C ASN A 110 -13.91 8.66 -7.79
N LEU A 111 -13.01 9.19 -8.61
CA LEU A 111 -13.25 10.39 -9.42
C LEU A 111 -13.81 10.01 -10.79
N SER A 112 -14.65 10.87 -11.34
CA SER A 112 -15.21 10.70 -12.68
C SER A 112 -15.49 12.03 -13.37
N GLY A 113 -15.74 11.97 -14.68
CA GLY A 113 -16.07 13.15 -15.48
C GLY A 113 -15.00 14.25 -15.39
N ARG A 114 -15.45 15.49 -15.14
CA ARG A 114 -14.59 16.68 -15.10
C ARG A 114 -13.56 16.61 -13.98
N ALA A 115 -13.94 16.09 -12.82
CA ALA A 115 -13.03 15.98 -11.67
C ALA A 115 -11.83 15.06 -11.97
N ARG A 116 -12.07 13.92 -12.63
CA ARG A 116 -10.98 13.00 -13.02
C ARG A 116 -10.07 13.62 -14.08
N GLN A 117 -10.64 14.30 -15.07
CA GLN A 117 -9.87 14.98 -16.12
C GLN A 117 -8.97 16.08 -15.55
N GLU A 118 -9.45 16.84 -14.57
CA GLU A 118 -8.69 17.89 -13.91
C GLU A 118 -7.45 17.34 -13.18
N ILE A 119 -7.60 16.24 -12.45
CA ILE A 119 -6.49 15.61 -11.72
C ILE A 119 -5.47 15.00 -12.68
N LEU A 120 -5.93 14.24 -13.68
CA LEU A 120 -5.04 13.62 -14.66
C LEU A 120 -4.34 14.65 -15.56
N GLY A 121 -5.02 15.76 -15.88
CA GLY A 121 -4.49 16.83 -16.71
C GLY A 121 -3.36 17.64 -16.06
N ARG A 122 -3.23 17.58 -14.72
CA ARG A 122 -2.19 18.28 -13.95
C ARG A 122 -0.88 17.48 -13.82
N GLY A 123 -0.84 16.26 -14.34
CA GLY A 123 0.35 15.42 -14.37
C GLY A 123 0.45 14.40 -13.22
N ILE A 124 1.41 13.48 -13.37
CA ILE A 124 1.55 12.30 -12.51
C ILE A 124 1.82 12.69 -11.05
N GLU A 125 2.65 13.70 -10.81
CA GLU A 125 2.96 14.25 -9.49
C GLU A 125 1.71 14.61 -8.67
N THR A 126 0.66 15.10 -9.35
CA THR A 126 -0.62 15.44 -8.70
C THR A 126 -1.43 14.19 -8.40
N SER A 127 -1.42 13.19 -9.30
CA SER A 127 -2.18 11.95 -9.16
C SER A 127 -1.55 10.91 -8.22
N SER A 128 -0.28 11.08 -7.84
CA SER A 128 0.47 10.15 -6.99
C SER A 128 0.33 10.43 -5.49
N CYS A 129 -0.17 11.62 -5.11
CA CYS A 129 -0.28 12.03 -3.72
C CYS A 129 -1.73 12.37 -3.34
N PRO A 130 -2.35 11.65 -2.39
CA PRO A 130 -3.77 11.84 -2.07
C PRO A 130 -4.08 13.24 -1.50
N GLU A 131 -3.19 13.82 -0.70
CA GLU A 131 -3.38 15.18 -0.17
C GLU A 131 -3.31 16.26 -1.26
N VAL A 132 -2.51 16.04 -2.31
CA VAL A 132 -2.44 16.96 -3.45
C VAL A 132 -3.72 16.88 -4.27
N ILE A 133 -4.28 15.67 -4.45
CA ILE A 133 -5.58 15.47 -5.08
C ILE A 133 -6.68 16.25 -4.34
N PHE A 134 -6.77 16.12 -3.01
CA PHE A 134 -7.76 16.85 -2.23
C PHE A 134 -7.61 18.36 -2.35
N LYS A 135 -6.37 18.87 -2.27
CA LYS A 135 -6.11 20.30 -2.41
C LYS A 135 -6.60 20.82 -3.76
N VAL A 136 -6.29 20.13 -4.85
CA VAL A 136 -6.73 20.52 -6.19
C VAL A 136 -8.25 20.50 -6.30
N LEU A 137 -8.90 19.43 -5.81
CA LEU A 137 -10.35 19.33 -5.88
C LEU A 137 -11.05 20.44 -5.09
N LEU A 138 -10.54 20.78 -3.91
CA LEU A 138 -11.08 21.88 -3.10
C LEU A 138 -10.86 23.24 -3.77
N THR A 139 -9.71 23.46 -4.41
CA THR A 139 -9.48 24.72 -5.15
C THR A 139 -10.35 24.85 -6.39
N VAL A 140 -10.56 23.76 -7.14
CA VAL A 140 -11.29 23.82 -8.42
C VAL A 140 -12.80 23.76 -8.22
N PHE A 141 -13.28 23.00 -7.22
CA PHE A 141 -14.70 22.74 -7.00
C PHE A 141 -15.24 23.26 -5.66
N GLY A 142 -14.38 23.69 -4.73
CA GLY A 142 -14.78 24.20 -3.40
C GLY A 142 -15.16 25.68 -3.38
N ASP A 143 -14.63 26.49 -4.30
CA ASP A 143 -14.95 27.91 -4.42
C ASP A 143 -16.32 28.13 -5.14
N GLY A 144 -17.33 27.36 -4.71
CA GLY A 144 -18.67 27.29 -5.31
C GLY A 144 -19.47 28.59 -5.28
N ASP A 145 -19.05 29.58 -4.49
CA ASP A 145 -19.51 30.96 -4.59
C ASP A 145 -18.27 31.87 -4.58
N LEU A 146 -17.77 32.25 -5.76
CA LEU A 146 -16.83 33.36 -5.85
C LEU A 146 -17.45 34.57 -5.15
N LEU A 147 -16.68 35.27 -4.31
CA LEU A 147 -17.14 36.44 -3.54
C LEU A 147 -18.03 37.42 -4.34
N PRO A 148 -17.75 37.71 -5.63
CA PRO A 148 -18.66 38.50 -6.49
C PRO A 148 -20.07 37.91 -6.68
N GLN A 149 -20.21 36.58 -6.80
CA GLN A 149 -21.51 35.91 -6.94
C GLN A 149 -22.30 35.96 -5.63
N LEU A 150 -21.62 35.81 -4.49
CA LEU A 150 -22.23 35.94 -3.17
C LEU A 150 -22.73 37.38 -2.93
N GLN A 151 -21.92 38.37 -3.31
CA GLN A 151 -22.30 39.78 -3.29
C GLN A 151 -23.51 40.05 -4.19
N GLN A 152 -23.52 39.53 -5.42
CA GLN A 152 -24.67 39.66 -6.30
C GLN A 152 -25.94 39.07 -5.67
N ARG A 153 -25.89 37.86 -5.11
CA ARG A 153 -27.05 37.25 -4.43
C ARG A 153 -27.52 38.06 -3.22
N PHE A 154 -26.59 38.59 -2.43
CA PHE A 154 -26.89 39.44 -1.28
C PHE A 154 -27.63 40.72 -1.71
N PHE A 155 -27.16 41.41 -2.75
CA PHE A 155 -27.83 42.60 -3.27
C PHE A 155 -29.11 42.32 -4.08
N SER A 156 -29.26 41.09 -4.60
CA SER A 156 -30.49 40.65 -5.27
C SER A 156 -31.63 40.36 -4.28
N TYR A 157 -31.31 40.20 -3.00
CA TYR A 157 -32.28 39.94 -1.94
C TYR A 157 -32.95 41.26 -1.51
N SER A 158 -33.73 41.87 -2.40
CA SER A 158 -34.63 42.96 -2.03
C SER A 158 -35.72 42.39 -1.14
N HIS A 159 -35.75 42.82 0.12
CA HIS A 159 -36.85 42.51 1.03
C HIS A 159 -38.16 42.93 0.37
N ARG A 160 -39.09 41.99 0.15
CA ARG A 160 -40.48 42.35 -0.10
C ARG A 160 -41.02 42.91 1.22
N GLU A 161 -41.16 44.22 1.30
CA GLU A 161 -41.97 44.85 2.35
C GLU A 161 -43.39 44.29 2.24
N GLY A 162 -43.83 43.50 3.24
CA GLY A 162 -45.21 43.00 3.28
C GLY A 162 -45.49 41.70 4.06
N GLU A 163 -44.56 41.09 4.81
CA GLU A 163 -44.86 40.06 5.82
C GLU A 163 -44.47 40.53 7.23
#